data_AF-A0A699X3V5-F1
#
_entry.id   AF-A0A699X3V5-F1
#
_cell.length_a   1.000
_cell.length_b   1.000
_cell.length_c   1.000
_cell.angle_alpha   90.00
_cell.angle_beta   90.00
_cell.angle_gamma   90.00
#
_symmetry.space_group_name_H-M   'P 1'
#
loop_
_entity.id
_entity.type
_entity.pdbx_description
1 polymer ?
#
loop_
_entity_poly.entity_id
_entity_poly.type
_entity_poly.pdbx_seq_one_letter_code
_entity_poly.pdbx_strand_id
1 'polypeptide(L)'
;HHEQALFCYYDAFLTSVEPKTYKGALTQAFWIKSMQEELNEFERLEVWELVPRPEQVMVITLKWIYKVKLEELGGILKNKACLVTRGYRQEEGIDFEE
;
A
#
# COMPACT_ATOMS: atom_id res chain seq x y z
N HIS A 1 17.77 19.52 18.20
CA HIS A 1 18.68 19.26 17.06
C HIS A 1 19.11 17.79 16.96
N HIS A 2 19.65 17.15 18.00
CA HIS A 2 20.05 15.72 17.94
C HIS A 2 18.87 14.74 17.76
N GLU A 3 17.75 14.94 18.46
CA GLU A 3 16.57 14.06 18.34
C GLU A 3 15.88 14.14 16.97
N GLN A 4 15.85 15.33 16.36
CA GLN A 4 15.36 15.52 14.98
C GLN A 4 16.25 14.83 13.95
N ALA A 5 17.57 14.86 14.13
CA ALA A 5 18.50 14.17 13.24
C ALA A 5 18.34 12.63 13.33
N LEU A 6 18.10 12.11 14.54
CA LEU A 6 17.81 10.70 14.76
C LEU A 6 16.51 10.29 14.06
N PHE A 7 15.45 11.08 14.22
CA PHE A 7 14.16 10.84 13.55
C PHE A 7 14.30 10.81 12.02
N CYS A 8 14.99 11.78 11.41
CA CYS A 8 15.23 11.82 9.96
C CYS A 8 16.04 10.61 9.46
N TYR A 9 17.04 10.16 10.24
CA TYR A 9 17.83 8.98 9.89
C TYR A 9 16.99 7.70 9.91
N TYR A 10 16.15 7.54 10.94
CA TYR A 10 15.22 6.41 11.04
C TYR A 10 14.20 6.41 9.90
N ASP A 11 13.58 7.55 9.59
CA ASP A 11 12.63 7.66 8.49
C ASP A 11 13.26 7.32 7.12
N ALA A 12 14.46 7.83 6.86
CA ALA A 12 15.21 7.53 5.64
C ALA A 12 15.57 6.03 5.55
N PHE A 13 15.92 5.40 6.67
CA PHE A 13 16.16 3.97 6.75
C PHE A 13 14.89 3.15 6.46
N LEU A 14 13.75 3.53 7.04
CA LEU A 14 12.47 2.87 6.78
C LEU A 14 12.08 2.96 5.31
N THR A 15 12.20 4.15 4.72
CA THR A 15 11.96 4.35 3.28
C THR A 15 12.90 3.51 2.40
N SER A 16 14.12 3.23 2.87
CA SER A 16 15.08 2.39 2.14
C SER A 16 14.73 0.90 2.17
N VAL A 17 14.09 0.41 3.24
CA VAL A 17 13.68 -1.00 3.36
C VAL A 17 12.31 -1.27 2.74
N GLU A 18 11.53 -0.22 2.51
CA GLU A 18 10.25 -0.31 1.80
C GLU A 18 10.45 -0.76 0.34
N PRO A 19 9.70 -1.78 -0.12
CA PRO A 19 9.80 -2.27 -1.47
C PRO A 19 9.16 -1.28 -2.43
N LYS A 20 9.92 -0.88 -3.45
CA LYS A 20 9.44 0.04 -4.49
C LYS A 20 8.58 -0.65 -5.56
N THR A 21 8.58 -1.98 -5.57
CA THR A 21 7.90 -2.79 -6.60
C THR A 21 7.23 -4.01 -5.98
N TYR A 22 6.14 -4.46 -6.60
CA TYR A 22 5.45 -5.70 -6.24
C TYR A 22 6.40 -6.91 -6.22
N LYS A 23 7.27 -7.03 -7.24
CA LYS A 23 8.26 -8.12 -7.31
C LYS A 23 9.21 -8.10 -6.11
N GLY A 24 9.66 -6.92 -5.69
CA GLY A 24 10.49 -6.76 -4.49
C GLY A 24 9.75 -7.15 -3.21
N ALA A 25 8.48 -6.78 -3.09
CA ALA A 25 7.64 -7.14 -1.95
C ALA A 25 7.44 -8.67 -1.84
N LEU A 26 7.24 -9.36 -2.97
CA LEU A 26 7.09 -10.82 -3.01
C LEU A 26 8.33 -11.60 -2.54
N THR A 27 9.49 -10.96 -2.40
CA THR A 27 10.69 -11.66 -1.89
C THR A 27 10.71 -11.78 -0.37
N GLN A 28 9.80 -11.09 0.32
CA GLN A 28 9.81 -10.98 1.78
C GLN A 28 8.46 -11.40 2.35
N ALA A 29 8.48 -12.43 3.22
CA ALA A 29 7.26 -13.05 3.75
C ALA A 29 6.34 -12.06 4.50
N PHE A 30 6.91 -11.04 5.16
CA PHE A 30 6.13 -10.07 5.90
C PHE A 30 5.32 -9.14 4.98
N TRP A 31 5.83 -8.77 3.81
CA TRP A 31 5.08 -7.99 2.83
C TRP A 31 3.98 -8.82 2.18
N ILE A 32 4.27 -10.09 1.86
CA ILE A 32 3.25 -11.04 1.38
C ILE A 32 2.11 -11.16 2.40
N LYS A 33 2.46 -11.29 3.68
CA LYS A 33 1.47 -11.35 4.76
C LYS A 33 0.60 -10.09 4.80
N SER A 34 1.20 -8.90 4.79
CA SER A 34 0.45 -7.63 4.78
C SER A 34 -0.44 -7.49 3.54
N MET A 35 0.00 -7.97 2.38
CA MET A 35 -0.81 -7.96 1.15
C MET A 35 -2.00 -8.91 1.25
N GLN A 36 -1.81 -10.10 1.82
CA GLN A 36 -2.88 -11.05 2.04
C GLN A 36 -3.89 -10.54 3.05
N GLU A 37 -3.44 -9.88 4.12
CA GLU A 37 -4.32 -9.23 5.11
C GLU A 37 -5.25 -8.21 4.45
N GLU A 38 -4.73 -7.36 3.57
CA GLU A 38 -5.53 -6.38 2.81
C GLU A 38 -6.55 -7.08 1.89
N LEU A 39 -6.13 -8.09 1.12
CA LEU A 39 -7.04 -8.83 0.23
C LEU A 39 -8.15 -9.55 1.01
N ASN A 40 -7.79 -10.18 2.13
CA ASN A 40 -8.76 -10.85 2.99
C ASN A 40 -9.77 -9.87 3.59
N GLU A 41 -9.36 -8.62 3.84
CA GLU A 41 -10.28 -7.58 4.33
C GLU A 41 -11.30 -7.19 3.24
N PHE A 42 -10.89 -7.14 1.96
CA PHE A 42 -11.84 -6.95 0.85
C PHE A 42 -12.83 -8.10 0.73
N GLU A 43 -12.38 -9.34 0.88
CA GLU A 43 -13.26 -10.51 0.88
C GLU A 43 -14.23 -10.49 2.07
N ARG A 44 -13.73 -10.18 3.27
CA ARG A 44 -14.57 -10.12 4.49
C ARG A 44 -15.63 -9.02 4.42
N LEU A 45 -15.31 -7.91 3.78
CA LEU A 45 -16.23 -6.80 3.58
C LEU A 45 -17.13 -6.98 2.34
N GLU A 46 -16.96 -8.06 1.57
CA GLU A 46 -17.71 -8.36 0.36
C GLU A 46 -17.66 -7.23 -0.68
N VAL A 47 -16.58 -6.45 -0.69
CA VAL A 47 -16.43 -5.27 -1.57
C VAL A 47 -15.83 -5.63 -2.93
N TRP A 48 -15.24 -6.83 -3.07
CA TRP A 48 -14.53 -7.26 -4.28
C TRP A 48 -15.02 -8.65 -4.73
N GLU A 49 -15.27 -8.80 -6.03
CA GLU A 49 -15.55 -10.08 -6.69
C GLU A 49 -14.46 -10.35 -7.74
N LEU A 50 -13.91 -11.57 -7.74
CA LEU A 50 -12.96 -12.00 -8.76
C LEU A 50 -13.71 -12.38 -10.05
N VAL A 51 -13.82 -11.43 -10.97
CA VAL A 51 -14.43 -11.65 -12.28
C VAL A 51 -13.39 -11.97 -13.36
N PRO A 52 -13.71 -12.82 -14.36
CA PRO A 52 -12.86 -12.98 -15.53
C PRO A 52 -12.72 -11.64 -16.25
N ARG A 53 -11.57 -11.41 -16.87
CA ARG A 53 -11.30 -10.16 -17.58
C ARG A 53 -12.34 -9.95 -18.68
N PRO A 54 -13.16 -8.88 -18.64
CA PRO A 54 -14.11 -8.59 -19.70
C PRO A 54 -13.38 -8.24 -21.00
N GLU A 55 -13.88 -8.76 -22.11
CA GLU A 55 -13.40 -8.36 -23.44
C GLU A 55 -13.81 -6.91 -23.71
N GLN A 56 -12.91 -6.12 -24.31
CA GLN A 56 -13.16 -4.74 -24.77
C GLN A 56 -13.33 -3.66 -23.69
N VAL A 57 -13.13 -3.96 -22.40
CA VAL A 57 -13.17 -2.95 -21.33
C VAL A 57 -11.75 -2.52 -20.92
N MET A 58 -11.57 -1.22 -20.64
CA MET A 58 -10.35 -0.72 -20.03
C MET A 58 -10.26 -1.21 -18.58
N VAL A 59 -9.32 -2.13 -18.33
CA VAL A 59 -9.02 -2.60 -16.99
C VAL A 59 -8.31 -1.47 -16.23
N ILE A 60 -8.90 -1.03 -15.13
CA ILE A 60 -8.25 -0.08 -14.22
C ILE A 60 -6.98 -0.74 -13.69
N THR A 61 -5.84 -0.09 -13.91
CA THR A 61 -4.58 -0.61 -13.41
C THR A 61 -4.54 -0.44 -11.90
N LEU A 62 -4.13 -1.47 -11.16
CA LEU A 62 -3.92 -1.39 -9.72
C LEU A 62 -2.44 -1.23 -9.40
N LYS A 63 -2.13 -0.63 -8.25
CA LYS A 63 -0.77 -0.49 -7.72
C LYS A 63 -0.77 -0.79 -6.22
N TRP A 64 0.27 -1.50 -5.78
CA TRP A 64 0.54 -1.68 -4.36
C TRP A 64 1.34 -0.51 -3.80
N ILE A 65 0.91 -0.02 -2.64
CA ILE A 65 1.63 0.94 -1.81
C ILE A 65 2.07 0.21 -0.56
N TYR A 66 3.36 0.26 -0.26
CA TYR A 66 3.95 -0.36 0.91
C TYR A 66 4.41 0.73 1.86
N LYS A 67 4.06 0.59 3.15
CA LYS A 67 4.46 1.52 4.17
C LYS A 67 4.79 0.80 5.46
N VAL A 68 5.93 1.12 6.04
CA VAL A 68 6.29 0.71 7.38
C VAL A 68 5.74 1.73 8.36
N LYS A 69 4.97 1.27 9.35
CA LYS A 69 4.49 2.11 10.45
C LYS A 69 5.22 1.76 11.73
N LEU A 70 5.77 2.78 12.38
CA LEU A 70 6.18 2.71 13.78
C LEU A 70 4.92 2.91 14.64
N GLU A 71 4.65 1.98 15.55
CA GLU A 71 3.63 2.20 16.57
C GLU A 71 4.05 3.32 17.52
N GLU A 72 3.10 4.06 18.11
CA GLU A 72 3.35 5.24 18.96
C GLU A 72 4.26 4.96 20.16
N LEU A 73 4.38 3.69 20.56
CA LEU A 73 5.24 3.21 21.64
C LEU A 73 6.65 2.79 21.17
N GLY A 74 7.03 3.09 19.93
CA GLY A 74 8.41 2.96 19.42
C GLY A 74 8.94 1.53 19.25
N GLY A 75 8.15 0.51 19.57
CA GLY A 75 8.62 -0.88 19.63
C GLY A 75 8.18 -1.78 18.48
N ILE A 76 7.02 -1.52 17.87
CA ILE A 76 6.43 -2.45 16.89
C ILE A 76 6.40 -1.79 15.52
N LEU A 77 7.15 -2.40 14.59
CA LEU A 77 7.15 -2.05 13.18
C LEU A 77 6.02 -2.84 12.50
N LYS A 78 4.89 -2.19 12.21
CA LYS A 78 3.80 -2.82 11.44
C LYS A 78 3.96 -2.49 9.96
N ASN A 79 4.09 -3.51 9.14
CA ASN A 79 4.10 -3.36 7.69
C ASN A 79 2.67 -3.27 7.18
N LYS A 80 2.37 -2.24 6.39
CA LYS A 80 1.09 -2.05 5.74
C LYS A 80 1.29 -2.13 4.23
N ALA A 81 0.50 -2.96 3.56
CA ALA A 81 0.36 -2.96 2.12
C ALA A 81 -1.06 -2.50 1.79
N CYS A 82 -1.20 -1.54 0.88
CA CYS A 82 -2.50 -1.05 0.43
C CYS A 82 -2.61 -1.20 -1.08
N LEU A 83 -3.74 -1.72 -1.55
CA LEU A 83 -4.03 -1.83 -2.98
C LEU A 83 -4.82 -0.60 -3.42
N VAL A 84 -4.23 0.21 -4.29
CA VAL A 84 -4.87 1.43 -4.80
C VAL A 84 -5.06 1.34 -6.30
N THR A 85 -6.11 1.99 -6.80
CA THR A 85 -6.25 2.17 -8.24
C THR A 85 -5.20 3.17 -8.71
N ARG A 86 -4.50 2.82 -9.79
CA ARG A 86 -3.66 3.75 -10.54
C ARG A 86 -4.65 4.60 -11.35
N GLY A 87 -5.22 5.62 -10.71
CA GLY A 87 -6.18 6.51 -11.34
C GLY A 87 -5.63 7.02 -12.66
N TYR A 88 -6.36 6.75 -13.74
CA TYR A 88 -6.18 7.53 -14.97
C TYR A 88 -7.00 8.81 -14.77
N ARG A 89 -6.30 9.94 -14.65
CA ARG A 89 -6.84 11.30 -14.73
C ARG A 89 -7.79 11.70 -13.60
N GLN A 90 -7.24 12.04 -12.44
CA GLN A 90 -7.88 13.03 -11.58
C GLN A 90 -7.53 14.40 -12.17
N GLU A 91 -8.46 15.04 -12.86
CA GLU A 91 -8.34 16.47 -13.17
C GLU A 91 -8.50 17.23 -11.85
N GLU A 92 -7.59 18.16 -11.56
CA GLU A 92 -7.67 19.05 -10.41
C GLU A 92 -9.02 19.79 -10.47
N GLY A 93 -9.94 19.50 -9.54
CA GLY A 93 -11.20 20.25 -9.40
C GLY A 93 -12.52 19.51 -9.64
N ILE A 94 -12.55 18.17 -9.77
CA ILE A 94 -13.83 17.44 -9.74
C ILE A 94 -13.98 16.76 -8.38
N ASP A 95 -14.64 17.47 -7.47
CA ASP A 95 -15.26 16.92 -6.27
C ASP A 95 -16.40 16.00 -6.74
N PHE A 96 -16.34 14.71 -6.38
CA PHE A 96 -17.52 13.86 -6.46
C PHE A 96 -18.34 14.14 -5.20
N GLU A 97 -19.31 15.05 -5.30
CA GLU A 97 -20.39 15.12 -4.31
C GLU A 97 -21.15 13.78 -4.31
N GLU A 98 -21.40 13.25 -3.11
CA GLU A 98 -22.17 12.03 -2.83
C GLU A 98 -23.63 12.11 -3.29
#